data_AF-A0A812TW41-F1
#
_entry.id   AF-A0A812TW41-F1
#
_cell.length_a   1.000
_cell.length_b   1.000
_cell.length_c   1.000
_cell.angle_alpha   90.00
_cell.angle_beta   90.00
_cell.angle_gamma   90.00
#
_symmetry.space_group_name_H-M   'P 1'
#
loop_
_entity.id
_entity.type
_entity.pdbx_description
1 polymer ?
#
loop_
_entity_poly.entity_id
_entity_poly.type
_entity_poly.pdbx_seq_one_letter_code
_entity_poly.pdbx_strand_id
1 'polypeptide(L)'
;MAAKKQKNNKTSKYVVTMSKTDDTGKDEEAYLGKLRSNFLGLEFVAYGEGMNPKKIDSSMSQVHALQLARQELLAVQYSSSLWGTKPRGPRKMGAVIPKVQPSGERMICRTLHPDQEGLVALQKANNMSLIHSFHNKPPKWNEQVGAFVLNFNKRVTQAPV
;
A
#
# COMPACT_ATOMS: atom_id res chain seq x y z
N MET A 1 -1.63 -17.34 1.69
CA MET A 1 -1.41 -16.01 2.32
C MET A 1 -2.66 -15.61 3.05
N ALA A 2 -2.52 -15.11 4.28
CA ALA A 2 -3.58 -14.57 5.12
C ALA A 2 -3.18 -13.18 5.62
N ALA A 3 -4.16 -12.38 6.02
CA ALA A 3 -3.92 -11.09 6.66
C ALA A 3 -4.88 -10.84 7.81
N LYS A 4 -4.38 -10.25 8.91
CA LYS A 4 -5.19 -9.93 10.09
C LYS A 4 -4.94 -8.50 10.55
N LYS A 5 -6.04 -7.77 10.78
CA LYS A 5 -6.00 -6.46 11.41
C LYS A 5 -5.54 -6.60 12.86
N GLN A 6 -4.52 -5.84 13.22
CA GLN A 6 -3.96 -5.81 14.57
C GLN A 6 -4.78 -4.86 15.45
N LYS A 7 -5.19 -5.36 16.61
CA LYS A 7 -5.91 -4.56 17.64
C LYS A 7 -4.95 -3.55 18.28
N ASN A 8 -5.48 -2.57 19.03
CA ASN A 8 -4.70 -1.61 19.83
C ASN A 8 -3.69 -0.75 19.04
N ASN A 9 -4.02 -0.39 17.79
CA ASN A 9 -3.21 0.55 16.99
C ASN A 9 -4.02 1.81 16.68
N LYS A 10 -3.39 2.99 16.79
CA LYS A 10 -4.00 4.29 16.43
C LYS A 10 -4.42 4.40 14.96
N THR A 11 -3.87 3.55 14.10
CA THR A 11 -4.11 3.50 12.66
C THR A 11 -4.40 2.05 12.26
N SER A 12 -4.99 1.84 11.09
CA SER A 12 -5.19 0.48 10.60
C SER A 12 -3.84 -0.16 10.30
N LYS A 13 -3.58 -1.31 10.91
CA LYS A 13 -2.37 -2.11 10.73
C LYS A 13 -2.81 -3.54 10.46
N TYR A 14 -2.36 -4.11 9.35
CA TYR A 14 -2.57 -5.51 9.01
C TYR A 14 -1.23 -6.20 8.95
N VAL A 15 -1.12 -7.40 9.53
CA VAL A 15 0.01 -8.31 9.32
C VAL A 15 -0.37 -9.28 8.22
N VAL A 16 0.54 -9.50 7.27
CA VAL A 16 0.38 -10.44 6.16
C VAL A 16 1.33 -11.62 6.40
N THR A 17 0.84 -12.85 6.26
CA THR A 17 1.56 -14.06 6.64
C THR A 17 1.21 -15.26 5.74
N MET A 18 2.07 -16.27 5.70
CA MET A 18 1.80 -17.60 5.15
C MET A 18 1.24 -18.57 6.18
N SER A 19 1.20 -18.21 7.46
CA SER A 19 0.69 -19.10 8.51
C SER A 19 -0.78 -19.42 8.26
N LYS A 20 -1.10 -20.71 8.44
CA LYS A 20 -2.47 -21.25 8.35
C LYS A 20 -3.24 -21.07 9.66
N THR A 21 -2.59 -20.66 10.74
CA THR A 21 -3.21 -20.46 12.06
C THR A 21 -3.59 -18.99 12.26
N ASP A 22 -4.59 -18.75 13.10
CA ASP A 22 -5.07 -17.40 13.39
C ASP A 22 -4.08 -16.54 14.20
N ASP A 23 -2.94 -17.11 14.63
CA ASP A 23 -1.89 -16.40 15.37
C ASP A 23 -0.95 -15.65 14.43
N THR A 24 -1.53 -14.76 13.63
CA THR A 24 -0.81 -13.96 12.66
C THR A 24 0.14 -12.97 13.36
N GLY A 25 1.44 -13.20 13.24
CA GLY A 25 2.48 -12.24 13.65
C GLY A 25 3.40 -12.68 14.79
N LYS A 26 3.31 -13.93 15.27
CA LYS A 26 4.32 -14.52 16.17
C LYS A 26 5.30 -15.46 15.48
N ASP A 27 4.88 -16.03 14.35
CA ASP A 27 5.74 -16.85 13.50
C ASP A 27 6.51 -15.92 12.55
N GLU A 28 7.81 -15.76 12.83
CA GLU A 28 8.70 -14.91 12.04
C GLU A 28 8.98 -15.50 10.66
N GLU A 29 9.06 -16.83 10.53
CA GLU A 29 9.30 -17.51 9.24
C GLU A 29 8.09 -17.38 8.31
N ALA A 30 6.89 -17.37 8.88
CA ALA A 30 5.67 -17.17 8.11
C ALA A 30 5.33 -15.69 7.85
N TYR A 31 6.06 -14.73 8.43
CA TYR A 31 5.77 -13.30 8.26
C TYR A 31 6.20 -12.79 6.88
N LEU A 32 5.27 -12.17 6.14
CA LEU A 32 5.56 -11.64 4.79
C LEU A 32 5.65 -10.11 4.76
N GLY A 33 5.00 -9.42 5.70
CA GLY A 33 4.92 -7.97 5.66
C GLY A 33 3.79 -7.39 6.48
N LYS A 34 3.62 -6.07 6.38
CA LYS A 34 2.52 -5.35 7.02
C LYS A 34 1.97 -4.24 6.14
N LEU A 35 0.65 -4.06 6.16
CA LEU A 35 -0.02 -2.91 5.57
C LEU A 35 -0.37 -1.92 6.67
N ARG A 36 -0.04 -0.63 6.51
CA ARG A 36 -0.32 0.40 7.51
C ARG A 36 -1.01 1.59 6.87
N SER A 37 -2.09 2.07 7.47
CA SER A 37 -2.77 3.29 7.04
C SER A 37 -2.17 4.55 7.65
N ASN A 38 -2.42 5.69 7.00
CA ASN A 38 -2.37 6.99 7.65
C ASN A 38 -3.56 7.15 8.62
N PHE A 39 -3.62 8.29 9.32
CA PHE A 39 -4.65 8.58 10.32
C PHE A 39 -6.07 8.59 9.74
N LEU A 40 -6.25 9.17 8.54
CA LEU A 40 -7.54 9.28 7.88
C LEU A 40 -8.01 7.98 7.20
N GLY A 41 -7.16 6.97 7.09
CA GLY A 41 -7.47 5.75 6.35
C GLY A 41 -7.62 5.97 4.84
N LEU A 42 -6.98 7.01 4.31
CA LEU A 42 -7.00 7.35 2.89
C LEU A 42 -5.70 6.97 2.17
N GLU A 43 -4.64 6.69 2.92
CA GLU A 43 -3.37 6.23 2.39
C GLU A 43 -2.94 4.99 3.15
N PHE A 44 -2.44 4.00 2.43
CA PHE A 44 -1.93 2.75 2.98
C PHE A 44 -0.57 2.44 2.35
N VAL A 45 0.41 2.07 3.16
CA VAL A 45 1.73 1.62 2.71
C VAL A 45 1.97 0.19 3.18
N ALA A 46 2.31 -0.69 2.24
CA ALA A 46 2.76 -2.04 2.50
C ALA A 46 4.28 -2.04 2.70
N TYR A 47 4.72 -2.65 3.78
CA TYR A 47 6.12 -2.79 4.12
C TYR A 47 6.51 -4.26 4.14
N GLY A 48 7.68 -4.56 3.60
CA GLY A 48 8.31 -5.87 3.68
C GLY A 48 9.09 -6.06 4.99
N GLU A 49 10.12 -6.88 4.91
CA GLU A 49 11.09 -7.11 6.00
C GLU A 49 11.88 -5.86 6.35
N GLY A 50 12.34 -5.81 7.60
CA GLY A 50 13.14 -4.73 8.18
C GLY A 50 12.43 -3.89 9.23
N MET A 51 13.17 -2.95 9.82
CA MET A 51 12.76 -2.12 10.94
C MET A 51 12.11 -0.82 10.46
N ASN A 52 11.21 -0.26 11.26
CA ASN A 52 10.75 1.10 11.04
C ASN A 52 11.95 2.05 11.22
N PRO A 53 12.29 2.92 10.25
CA PRO A 53 13.43 3.84 10.37
C PRO A 53 13.46 4.63 11.68
N LYS A 54 12.30 5.03 12.20
CA LYS A 54 12.17 5.76 13.49
C LYS A 54 12.56 4.93 14.73
N LYS A 55 12.82 3.63 14.57
CA LYS A 55 13.24 2.71 15.64
C LYS A 55 14.68 2.23 15.47
N ILE A 56 15.37 2.68 14.42
CA ILE A 56 16.78 2.35 14.18
C ILE A 56 17.61 3.31 15.01
N ASP A 57 18.68 2.80 15.63
CA ASP A 57 19.59 3.61 16.43
C ASP A 57 20.28 4.67 15.55
N SER A 58 20.14 5.93 15.95
CA SER A 58 20.73 7.08 15.27
C SER A 58 22.25 7.13 15.36
N SER A 59 22.88 6.36 16.25
CA SER A 59 24.34 6.25 16.36
C SER A 59 24.95 5.40 15.24
N MET A 60 24.15 4.57 14.56
CA MET A 60 24.62 3.70 13.49
C MET A 60 25.02 4.47 12.25
N SER A 61 25.98 3.93 11.49
CA SER A 61 26.31 4.47 10.17
C SER A 61 25.09 4.44 9.25
N GLN A 62 24.97 5.44 8.37
CA GLN A 62 23.83 5.56 7.45
C GLN A 62 23.65 4.31 6.58
N VAL A 63 24.74 3.69 6.15
CA VAL A 63 24.72 2.47 5.32
C VAL A 63 24.12 1.29 6.10
N HIS A 64 24.56 1.06 7.33
CA HIS A 64 24.03 -0.03 8.16
C HIS A 64 22.57 0.24 8.57
N ALA A 65 22.26 1.48 8.94
CA ALA A 65 20.89 1.88 9.26
C ALA A 65 19.95 1.64 8.06
N LEU A 66 20.38 1.99 6.85
CA LEU A 66 19.60 1.77 5.64
C LEU A 66 19.35 0.28 5.42
N GLN A 67 20.37 -0.58 5.54
CA GLN A 67 20.22 -2.03 5.38
C GLN A 67 19.21 -2.66 6.35
N LEU A 68 19.11 -2.13 7.58
CA LEU A 68 18.12 -2.56 8.57
C LEU A 68 16.72 -2.00 8.32
N ALA A 69 16.58 -0.90 7.57
CA ALA A 69 15.30 -0.29 7.30
C ALA A 69 14.38 -1.20 6.50
N ARG A 70 13.08 -1.10 6.78
CA ARG A 70 12.05 -1.83 6.04
C ARG A 70 11.93 -1.33 4.61
N GLN A 71 11.61 -2.26 3.70
CA GLN A 71 11.28 -1.92 2.32
C GLN A 71 9.83 -1.43 2.21
N GLU A 72 9.56 -0.47 1.32
CA GLU A 72 8.21 -0.13 0.87
C GLU A 72 7.87 -0.89 -0.40
N LEU A 73 6.77 -1.64 -0.38
CA LEU A 73 6.39 -2.57 -1.46
C LEU A 73 5.25 -2.01 -2.33
N LEU A 74 4.37 -1.23 -1.73
CA LEU A 74 3.19 -0.66 -2.36
C LEU A 74 2.71 0.53 -1.51
N ALA A 75 2.27 1.59 -2.16
CA ALA A 75 1.42 2.60 -1.56
C ALA A 75 0.09 2.66 -2.30
N VAL A 76 -1.02 2.76 -1.58
CA VAL A 76 -2.37 2.94 -2.11
C VAL A 76 -2.95 4.21 -1.52
N GLN A 77 -3.53 5.05 -2.37
CA GLN A 77 -4.16 6.30 -1.97
C GLN A 77 -5.58 6.35 -2.51
N TYR A 78 -6.49 6.89 -1.71
CA TYR A 78 -7.88 7.08 -2.04
C TYR A 78 -8.21 8.57 -2.02
N SER A 79 -8.98 9.05 -3.00
CA SER A 79 -9.47 10.42 -2.98
C SER A 79 -10.38 10.65 -1.78
N SER A 80 -10.13 11.72 -1.02
CA SER A 80 -11.09 12.20 -0.03
C SER A 80 -12.33 12.74 -0.73
N SER A 81 -13.51 12.41 -0.23
CA SER A 81 -14.72 13.16 -0.58
C SER A 81 -14.68 14.49 0.19
N LEU A 82 -14.87 15.61 -0.51
CA LEU A 82 -15.00 16.90 0.15
C LEU A 82 -16.20 16.85 1.12
N TRP A 83 -16.00 17.36 2.33
CA TRP A 83 -16.99 17.34 3.39
C TRP A 83 -18.33 17.93 2.90
N GLY A 84 -19.44 17.21 3.13
CA GLY A 84 -20.79 17.63 2.73
C GLY A 84 -21.28 17.13 1.37
N THR A 85 -20.44 16.50 0.54
CA THR A 85 -20.88 15.88 -0.73
C THR A 85 -20.97 14.35 -0.59
N LYS A 86 -22.15 13.76 -0.82
CA LYS A 86 -22.23 12.30 -1.01
C LYS A 86 -21.30 11.94 -2.17
N PRO A 87 -20.38 10.97 -2.02
CA PRO A 87 -19.54 10.54 -3.13
C PRO A 87 -20.44 10.08 -4.28
N ARG A 88 -20.44 10.82 -5.39
CA ARG A 88 -21.10 10.39 -6.62
C ARG A 88 -20.19 9.39 -7.32
N GLY A 89 -20.48 8.10 -7.13
CA GLY A 89 -19.83 7.01 -7.84
C GLY A 89 -18.53 6.49 -7.20
N PRO A 90 -17.84 5.57 -7.89
CA PRO A 90 -16.69 4.87 -7.34
C PRO A 90 -15.50 5.79 -7.00
N ARG A 91 -14.88 5.54 -5.85
CA ARG A 91 -13.78 6.36 -5.32
C ARG A 91 -12.55 6.25 -6.23
N LYS A 92 -11.87 7.38 -6.50
CA LYS A 92 -10.58 7.36 -7.20
C LYS A 92 -9.52 6.72 -6.29
N MET A 93 -8.73 5.83 -6.86
CA MET A 93 -7.67 5.08 -6.20
C MET A 93 -6.39 5.21 -7.02
N GLY A 94 -5.31 5.65 -6.37
CA GLY A 94 -3.95 5.60 -6.87
C GLY A 94 -3.18 4.45 -6.24
N ALA A 95 -2.26 3.84 -7.00
CA ALA A 95 -1.35 2.83 -6.51
C ALA A 95 0.08 3.14 -7.00
N VAL A 96 1.06 3.03 -6.10
CA VAL A 96 2.47 3.25 -6.39
C VAL A 96 3.25 2.02 -5.97
N ILE A 97 4.09 1.51 -6.85
CA ILE A 97 5.00 0.40 -6.56
C ILE A 97 6.44 0.80 -6.90
N PRO A 98 7.44 0.13 -6.31
CA PRO A 98 8.80 0.19 -6.82
C PRO A 98 8.86 -0.15 -8.30
N LYS A 99 9.72 0.54 -9.05
CA LYS A 99 9.89 0.30 -10.49
C LYS A 99 10.25 -1.17 -10.76
N VAL A 100 9.70 -1.75 -11.81
CA VAL A 100 10.06 -3.11 -12.25
C VAL A 100 11.03 -2.97 -13.42
N GLN A 101 12.19 -3.61 -13.29
CA GLN A 101 13.23 -3.61 -14.31
C GLN A 101 12.85 -4.50 -15.49
N PRO A 102 13.47 -4.35 -16.67
CA PRO A 102 13.25 -5.24 -17.81
C PRO A 102 13.52 -6.72 -17.50
N SER A 103 14.35 -7.01 -16.50
CA SER A 103 14.58 -8.37 -15.98
C SER A 103 13.35 -8.99 -15.29
N GLY A 104 12.32 -8.19 -15.02
CA GLY A 104 11.16 -8.58 -14.21
C GLY A 104 11.36 -8.38 -12.71
N GLU A 105 12.56 -7.98 -12.27
CA GLU A 105 12.83 -7.71 -10.86
C GLU A 105 12.40 -6.31 -10.46
N ARG A 106 11.71 -6.20 -9.32
CA ARG A 106 11.42 -4.90 -8.70
C ARG A 106 12.71 -4.28 -8.16
N MET A 107 12.80 -2.95 -8.22
CA MET A 107 13.81 -2.21 -7.48
C MET A 107 13.49 -2.23 -5.98
N ILE A 108 14.53 -2.16 -5.16
CA ILE A 108 14.39 -2.12 -3.70
C ILE A 108 14.18 -0.67 -3.27
N CYS A 109 12.98 -0.33 -2.80
CA CYS A 109 12.70 0.98 -2.21
C CYS A 109 12.81 0.89 -0.68
N ARG A 110 13.90 1.46 -0.16
CA ARG A 110 14.26 1.45 1.26
C ARG A 110 14.86 2.81 1.59
N THR A 111 14.42 3.43 2.68
CA THR A 111 14.82 4.79 3.03
C THR A 111 14.77 4.99 4.55
N LEU A 112 15.63 5.87 5.05
CA LEU A 112 15.59 6.37 6.42
C LEU A 112 14.61 7.56 6.58
N HIS A 113 14.23 8.19 5.46
CA HIS A 113 13.36 9.36 5.40
C HIS A 113 12.11 9.10 4.51
N PRO A 114 11.17 8.21 4.92
CA PRO A 114 9.98 7.87 4.13
C PRO A 114 9.12 9.06 3.69
N ASP A 115 9.11 10.14 4.49
CA ASP A 115 8.32 11.34 4.20
C ASP A 115 8.90 12.15 3.01
N GLN A 116 10.15 11.91 2.62
CA GLN A 116 10.86 12.59 1.52
C GLN A 116 11.19 11.64 0.36
N GLU A 117 11.54 10.39 0.67
CA GLU A 117 12.06 9.42 -0.29
C GLU A 117 11.21 8.14 -0.39
N GLY A 118 10.13 8.03 0.39
CA GLY A 118 9.20 6.91 0.30
C GLY A 118 8.36 6.96 -0.98
N LEU A 119 7.64 5.88 -1.30
CA LEU A 119 6.87 5.74 -2.54
C LEU A 119 5.88 6.90 -2.75
N VAL A 120 5.18 7.28 -1.68
CA VAL A 120 4.23 8.40 -1.69
C VAL A 120 4.93 9.73 -1.93
N ALA A 121 6.08 9.95 -1.29
CA ALA A 121 6.83 11.19 -1.42
C ALA A 121 7.41 11.34 -2.83
N LEU A 122 7.97 10.27 -3.39
CA LEU A 122 8.48 10.22 -4.76
C LEU A 122 7.36 10.49 -5.78
N GLN A 123 6.18 9.90 -5.59
CA GLN A 123 5.03 10.18 -6.46
C GLN A 123 4.60 11.64 -6.39
N LYS A 124 4.51 12.23 -5.19
CA LYS A 124 4.16 13.65 -5.01
C LYS A 124 5.19 14.59 -5.63
N ALA A 125 6.46 14.22 -5.60
CA ALA A 125 7.56 14.93 -6.23
C ALA A 125 7.65 14.69 -7.76
N ASN A 126 6.74 13.89 -8.34
CA ASN A 126 6.78 13.44 -9.73
C ASN A 126 8.12 12.76 -10.12
N ASN A 127 8.82 12.17 -9.14
CA ASN A 127 10.07 11.47 -9.37
C ASN A 127 9.79 10.01 -9.73
N MET A 128 9.59 9.77 -11.03
CA MET A 128 9.25 8.46 -11.59
C MET A 128 10.47 7.58 -11.90
N SER A 129 11.67 8.01 -11.53
CA SER A 129 12.90 7.23 -11.78
C SER A 129 12.88 5.90 -11.03
N LEU A 130 12.31 5.88 -9.81
CA LEU A 130 12.31 4.71 -8.92
C LEU A 130 10.96 4.01 -8.75
N ILE A 131 9.89 4.54 -9.34
CA ILE A 131 8.52 4.06 -9.08
C ILE A 131 7.70 3.91 -10.36
N HIS A 132 6.66 3.09 -10.28
CA HIS A 132 5.53 3.14 -11.19
C HIS A 132 4.28 3.64 -10.45
N SER A 133 3.51 4.50 -11.10
CA SER A 133 2.29 5.08 -10.56
C SER A 133 1.10 4.68 -11.45
N PHE A 134 0.05 4.19 -10.81
CA PHE A 134 -1.15 3.68 -11.44
C PHE A 134 -2.38 4.35 -10.84
N HIS A 135 -3.48 4.34 -11.59
CA HIS A 135 -4.78 4.75 -11.12
C HIS A 135 -5.82 3.71 -11.54
N ASN A 136 -6.89 3.57 -10.76
CA ASN A 136 -7.98 2.69 -11.14
C ASN A 136 -8.63 3.17 -12.44
N LYS A 137 -9.03 2.21 -13.29
CA LYS A 137 -9.79 2.52 -14.50
C LYS A 137 -11.14 3.16 -14.11
N PRO A 138 -11.53 4.31 -14.71
CA PRO A 138 -12.81 4.90 -14.43
C PRO A 138 -13.93 3.97 -14.90
N PRO A 139 -14.95 3.71 -14.07
CA PRO A 139 -16.09 2.89 -14.44
C PRO A 139 -16.95 3.61 -15.49
N LYS A 140 -17.71 2.86 -16.27
CA LYS A 140 -18.63 3.40 -17.27
C LYS A 140 -20.07 3.25 -16.78
N TRP A 141 -20.91 4.26 -17.04
CA TRP A 141 -22.34 4.15 -16.79
C TRP A 141 -22.93 3.06 -17.69
N ASN A 142 -23.75 2.17 -17.12
CA ASN A 142 -24.52 1.18 -17.86
C ASN A 142 -26.00 1.41 -17.56
N GLU A 143 -26.77 1.78 -18.58
CA GLU A 143 -28.20 2.11 -18.47
C GLU A 143 -29.06 0.91 -18.08
N GLN A 144 -28.74 -0.30 -18.57
CA GLN A 144 -29.50 -1.52 -18.29
C GLN A 144 -29.41 -1.93 -16.83
N VAL A 145 -28.26 -1.68 -16.20
CA VAL A 145 -28.00 -1.99 -14.79
C VAL A 145 -28.30 -0.78 -13.89
N GLY A 146 -28.39 0.43 -14.45
CA GLY A 146 -28.56 1.67 -13.69
C GLY A 146 -27.38 2.00 -12.78
N ALA A 147 -26.16 1.57 -13.14
CA ALA A 147 -24.99 1.70 -12.28
C ALA A 147 -23.68 1.91 -13.07
N PHE A 148 -22.65 2.40 -12.37
CA PHE A 148 -21.27 2.47 -12.87
C PHE A 148 -20.61 1.09 -12.82
N VAL A 149 -20.21 0.55 -13.97
CA VAL A 149 -19.66 -0.80 -14.10
C VAL A 149 -18.27 -0.82 -14.75
N LEU A 150 -17.52 -1.89 -14.49
CA LEU A 150 -16.30 -2.26 -15.19
C LEU A 150 -16.49 -3.64 -15.82
N ASN A 151 -15.90 -3.86 -16.98
CA ASN A 151 -15.88 -5.21 -17.57
C ASN A 151 -14.79 -6.06 -16.88
N PHE A 152 -15.23 -7.00 -16.06
CA PHE A 152 -14.36 -7.96 -15.38
C PHE A 152 -14.18 -9.28 -16.14
N ASN A 153 -14.71 -9.41 -17.37
CA ASN A 153 -14.72 -10.64 -18.17
C ASN A 153 -15.27 -11.83 -17.36
N LYS A 154 -16.45 -11.64 -16.75
CA LYS A 154 -17.15 -12.63 -15.90
C LYS A 154 -16.44 -13.02 -14.59
N ARG A 155 -15.31 -12.41 -14.24
CA ARG A 155 -14.60 -12.67 -12.96
C ARG A 155 -15.25 -12.04 -11.73
N VAL A 156 -16.18 -11.11 -11.94
CA VAL A 156 -16.98 -10.47 -10.88
C VAL A 156 -18.43 -10.50 -11.35
N THR A 157 -19.29 -11.15 -10.57
CA THR A 157 -20.71 -11.36 -10.89
C THR A 157 -21.65 -10.54 -10.02
N GLN A 158 -21.14 -9.90 -8.96
CA GLN A 158 -21.91 -9.04 -8.07
C GLN A 158 -21.21 -7.68 -7.91
N ALA A 159 -22.00 -6.60 -7.86
CA ALA A 159 -21.48 -5.29 -7.53
C ALA A 159 -20.88 -5.31 -6.12
N PRO A 160 -19.68 -4.75 -5.90
CA PRO A 160 -19.10 -4.69 -4.56
C PRO A 160 -19.97 -3.84 -3.62
N VAL A 161 -20.11 -4.29 -2.37
CA VAL A 161 -20.86 -3.63 -1.28
C VAL A 161 -20.15 -2.36 -0.81
#